data_AF-A0AB73U8Z3-F1
#
_entry.id   AF-A0AB73U8Z3-F1
#
_cell.length_a   1.000
_cell.length_b   1.000
_cell.length_c   1.000
_cell.angle_alpha   90.00
_cell.angle_beta   90.00
_cell.angle_gamma   90.00
#
_symmetry.space_group_name_H-M   'P 1'
#
loop_
_entity.id
_entity.type
_entity.pdbx_description
1 polymer ?
#
loop_
_entity_poly.entity_id
_entity_poly.type
_entity_poly.pdbx_seq_one_letter_code
_entity_poly.pdbx_strand_id
1 'polypeptide(L)'
;MIQRVVTPDQCSTDADHKFYMYPEEGEFTACLDYAWSANDCLSIGKVTAVRAKCDDTTQPNREKPLKVILNTTTNVGCGPTGGFSHPVRKFTVCTETQQ
;
A
#
# COMPACT_ATOMS: atom_id res chain seq x y z
N MET A 1 -1.94 1.51 -9.59
CA MET A 1 -3.21 2.29 -9.60
C MET A 1 -4.35 1.31 -9.68
N ILE A 2 -5.38 1.50 -8.87
CA ILE A 2 -6.55 0.59 -8.80
C ILE A 2 -7.78 1.17 -9.48
N GLN A 3 -7.95 2.49 -9.38
CA GLN A 3 -9.14 3.20 -9.85
C GLN A 3 -8.77 4.66 -10.15
N ARG A 4 -9.45 5.26 -11.13
CA ARG A 4 -9.51 6.71 -11.32
C ARG A 4 -10.91 7.18 -10.95
N VAL A 5 -10.99 8.23 -10.15
CA VAL A 5 -12.26 8.89 -9.79
C VAL A 5 -12.12 10.40 -9.93
N VAL A 6 -13.19 11.15 -9.68
CA VAL A 6 -13.16 12.62 -9.73
C VAL A 6 -12.53 13.13 -8.44
N THR A 7 -13.15 12.84 -7.29
CA THR A 7 -12.73 13.35 -5.97
C THR A 7 -12.25 12.24 -5.02
N PRO A 8 -11.40 12.53 -4.02
CA PRO A 8 -10.78 11.50 -3.16
C PRO A 8 -11.74 10.65 -2.32
N ASP A 9 -12.91 11.17 -1.99
CA ASP A 9 -13.96 10.46 -1.24
C ASP A 9 -14.57 9.30 -2.04
N GLN A 10 -14.43 9.31 -3.37
CA GLN A 10 -14.93 8.26 -4.26
C GLN A 10 -13.97 7.07 -4.39
N CYS A 11 -12.73 7.20 -3.90
CA CYS A 11 -11.81 6.06 -3.84
C CYS A 11 -12.30 5.03 -2.81
N SER A 12 -12.03 3.75 -3.06
CA SER A 12 -12.14 2.72 -2.03
C SER A 12 -11.50 3.20 -0.72
N THR A 13 -12.19 2.98 0.39
CA THR A 13 -11.75 3.47 1.71
C THR A 13 -10.47 2.79 2.18
N ASP A 14 -10.12 1.65 1.58
CA ASP A 14 -8.90 0.90 1.82
C ASP A 14 -7.82 1.12 0.74
N ALA A 15 -7.90 2.16 -0.10
CA ALA A 15 -6.77 2.52 -0.96
C ALA A 15 -5.57 2.98 -0.11
N ASP A 16 -4.36 2.51 -0.43
CA ASP A 16 -3.15 2.85 0.32
C ASP A 16 -2.77 4.33 0.18
N HIS A 17 -3.06 4.93 -0.98
CA HIS A 17 -2.86 6.36 -1.20
C HIS A 17 -3.91 6.92 -2.17
N LYS A 18 -4.21 8.21 -2.03
CA LYS A 18 -5.09 8.96 -2.93
C LYS A 18 -4.34 10.18 -3.45
N PHE A 19 -4.12 10.24 -4.75
CA PHE A 19 -3.41 11.36 -5.38
C PHE A 19 -4.39 12.17 -6.22
N TYR A 20 -4.70 13.38 -5.75
CA TYR A 20 -5.66 14.28 -6.38
C TYR A 20 -4.93 15.37 -7.18
N MET A 21 -5.43 15.66 -8.37
CA MET A 21 -4.96 16.75 -9.21
C MET A 21 -6.13 17.49 -9.87
N TYR A 22 -5.92 18.77 -10.12
CA TYR A 22 -6.85 19.64 -10.84
C TYR A 22 -6.13 20.28 -12.05
N PRO A 23 -5.88 19.53 -13.13
CA PRO A 23 -5.32 20.07 -14.36
C PRO A 23 -6.39 20.77 -15.22
N GLU A 24 -5.98 21.48 -16.29
CA GLU A 24 -6.91 22.23 -17.15
C GLU A 24 -7.95 21.32 -17.83
N GLU A 25 -7.61 20.06 -18.08
CA GLU A 25 -8.49 19.07 -18.72
C GLU A 25 -9.55 18.48 -17.76
N GLY A 26 -9.56 18.91 -16.50
CA GLY A 26 -10.52 18.50 -15.49
C GLY A 26 -9.91 17.67 -14.36
N GLU A 27 -10.54 17.76 -13.18
CA GLU A 27 -10.06 17.14 -11.96
C GLU A 27 -10.05 15.60 -12.02
N PHE A 28 -9.09 15.01 -11.32
CA PHE A 28 -9.14 13.57 -11.05
C PHE A 28 -8.38 13.18 -9.79
N THR A 29 -8.74 12.03 -9.26
CA THR A 29 -8.00 11.33 -8.22
C THR A 29 -7.56 9.96 -8.72
N ALA A 30 -6.27 9.66 -8.56
CA ALA A 30 -5.76 8.30 -8.66
C ALA A 30 -5.83 7.62 -7.29
N CYS A 31 -6.60 6.54 -7.20
CA CYS A 31 -6.60 5.65 -6.05
C CYS A 31 -5.48 4.62 -6.27
N LEU A 32 -4.58 4.49 -5.30
CA LEU A 32 -3.33 3.76 -5.44
C LEU A 32 -3.21 2.68 -4.37
N ASP A 33 -2.61 1.57 -4.78
CA ASP A 33 -2.03 0.58 -3.88
C ASP A 33 -0.52 0.69 -3.91
N TYR A 34 0.11 0.21 -2.85
CA TYR A 34 1.53 -0.04 -2.81
C TYR A 34 1.95 -1.09 -3.85
N ALA A 35 3.02 -0.77 -4.59
CA ALA A 35 3.57 -1.63 -5.63
C ALA A 35 4.52 -2.68 -5.02
N TRP A 36 3.95 -3.65 -4.30
CA TRP A 36 4.67 -4.73 -3.65
C TRP A 36 5.54 -5.54 -4.64
N SER A 37 6.70 -6.01 -4.17
CA SER A 37 7.64 -6.86 -4.92
C SER A 37 8.20 -7.93 -3.99
N ALA A 38 8.21 -9.19 -4.43
CA ALA A 38 8.82 -10.27 -3.66
C ALA A 38 10.35 -10.12 -3.54
N ASN A 39 10.99 -9.31 -4.39
CA ASN A 39 12.45 -9.17 -4.41
C ASN A 39 12.96 -8.05 -3.50
N ASP A 40 12.15 -7.02 -3.29
CA ASP A 40 12.58 -5.79 -2.64
C ASP A 40 11.77 -5.53 -1.37
N CYS A 41 12.14 -4.49 -0.63
CA CYS A 41 11.30 -3.90 0.39
C CYS A 41 10.66 -2.62 -0.15
N LEU A 42 9.56 -2.22 0.49
CA LEU A 42 8.95 -0.93 0.27
C LEU A 42 9.18 -0.07 1.51
N SER A 43 9.92 1.02 1.36
CA SER A 43 10.09 2.03 2.41
C SER A 43 8.87 2.94 2.41
N ILE A 44 8.06 2.87 3.47
CA ILE A 44 6.81 3.63 3.59
C ILE A 44 7.00 4.81 4.54
N GLY A 45 7.07 6.01 3.95
CA GLY A 45 7.08 7.27 4.67
C GLY A 45 5.68 7.84 4.89
N LYS A 46 5.62 9.06 5.42
CA LYS A 46 4.33 9.76 5.65
C LYS A 46 3.59 10.11 4.36
N VAL A 47 4.32 10.45 3.31
CA VAL A 47 3.77 10.95 2.03
C VAL A 47 4.31 10.22 0.81
N THR A 48 5.28 9.33 0.99
CA THR A 48 5.93 8.58 -0.09
C THR A 48 6.00 7.10 0.24
N ALA A 49 5.99 6.27 -0.80
CA ALA A 49 6.36 4.86 -0.72
C ALA A 49 7.33 4.57 -1.87
N VAL A 50 8.54 4.16 -1.52
CA VAL A 50 9.64 3.98 -2.49
C VAL A 50 10.23 2.59 -2.36
N ARG A 51 10.64 2.02 -3.50
CA ARG A 51 11.39 0.76 -3.51
C ARG A 51 12.71 0.97 -2.78
N ALA A 52 13.05 0.06 -1.89
CA ALA A 52 14.31 0.06 -1.15
C ALA A 52 14.88 -1.35 -1.04
N LYS A 53 16.19 -1.47 -0.85
CA LYS A 53 16.77 -2.72 -0.37
C LYS A 53 16.34 -2.93 1.07
N CYS A 54 16.14 -4.18 1.47
CA CYS A 54 15.64 -4.50 2.81
C CYS A 54 16.67 -4.19 3.92
N ASP A 55 17.95 -4.25 3.59
CA ASP A 55 19.07 -3.93 4.47
C ASP A 55 19.49 -2.44 4.43
N ASP A 56 18.79 -1.60 3.66
CA ASP A 56 19.09 -0.16 3.58
C ASP A 56 18.57 0.58 4.82
N THR A 57 19.39 0.61 5.88
CA THR A 57 19.07 1.26 7.15
C THR A 57 18.90 2.79 7.05
N THR A 58 19.20 3.40 5.90
CA THR A 58 18.97 4.84 5.68
C THR A 58 17.50 5.16 5.36
N GLN A 59 16.73 4.15 4.93
CA GLN A 59 15.32 4.30 4.58
C GLN A 59 14.41 3.89 5.76
N PRO A 60 13.39 4.66 6.13
CA PRO A 60 12.51 4.32 7.25
C PRO A 60 11.51 3.21 6.89
N ASN A 61 10.99 2.52 7.92
CA ASN A 61 9.79 1.66 7.82
C ASN A 61 9.76 0.76 6.57
N ARG A 62 10.82 -0.03 6.39
CA ARG A 62 10.97 -0.91 5.24
C ARG A 62 10.14 -2.16 5.46
N GLU A 63 9.17 -2.38 4.58
CA GLU A 63 8.26 -3.53 4.66
C GLU A 63 8.62 -4.56 3.59
N LYS A 64 8.99 -5.77 4.02
CA LYS A 64 9.18 -6.91 3.13
C LYS A 64 7.85 -7.64 2.94
N PRO A 65 7.27 -7.70 1.72
CA PRO A 65 6.08 -8.51 1.49
C PRO A 65 6.44 -10.00 1.52
N LEU A 66 5.66 -10.77 2.27
CA LEU A 66 5.86 -12.22 2.46
C LEU A 66 4.87 -13.04 1.63
N LYS A 67 3.59 -12.68 1.71
CA LYS A 67 2.49 -13.38 1.04
C LYS A 67 1.25 -12.50 0.98
N VAL A 68 0.30 -12.89 0.14
CA VAL A 68 -1.05 -12.31 0.09
C VAL A 68 -2.05 -13.34 0.60
N ILE A 69 -2.94 -12.92 1.49
CA ILE A 69 -4.10 -13.71 1.92
C ILE A 69 -5.33 -13.10 1.25
N LEU A 70 -6.11 -13.93 0.55
CA LEU A 70 -7.36 -13.53 -0.10
C LEU A 70 -8.56 -13.85 0.79
N ASN A 71 -9.69 -13.22 0.50
CA ASN A 71 -10.96 -13.37 1.22
C ASN A 71 -10.86 -13.10 2.72
N THR A 72 -10.02 -12.14 3.13
CA THR A 72 -9.85 -11.70 4.51
C THR A 72 -10.07 -10.20 4.63
N THR A 73 -10.48 -9.76 5.82
CA THR A 73 -10.61 -8.33 6.17
C THR A 73 -9.63 -7.90 7.26
N THR A 74 -8.76 -8.82 7.72
CA THR A 74 -7.84 -8.58 8.83
C THR A 74 -6.46 -9.18 8.54
N ASN A 75 -5.46 -8.75 9.29
CA ASN A 75 -4.09 -9.27 9.25
C ASN A 75 -3.82 -10.44 10.20
N VAL A 76 -4.83 -10.99 10.87
CA VAL A 76 -4.66 -12.11 11.82
C VAL A 76 -3.94 -13.31 11.19
N GLY A 77 -4.23 -13.61 9.92
CA GLY A 77 -3.58 -14.71 9.19
C GLY A 77 -2.10 -14.48 8.85
N CYS A 78 -1.57 -13.29 9.09
CA CYS A 78 -0.15 -12.97 8.93
C CYS A 78 0.68 -13.40 10.14
N GLY A 79 0.06 -13.72 11.28
CA GLY A 79 0.77 -14.15 12.48
C GLY A 79 1.45 -12.97 13.22
N PRO A 80 2.64 -13.16 13.81
CA PRO A 80 3.33 -12.08 14.53
C PRO A 80 3.87 -11.01 13.58
N THR A 81 4.15 -11.39 12.33
CA THR A 81 4.45 -10.47 11.24
C THR A 81 3.16 -9.75 10.87
N GLY A 82 3.20 -8.42 10.89
CA GLY A 82 2.05 -7.59 10.59
C GLY A 82 1.61 -7.69 9.12
N GLY A 83 0.84 -6.70 8.70
CA GLY A 83 0.42 -6.64 7.31
C GLY A 83 -0.59 -5.53 7.07
N PHE A 84 -0.71 -5.19 5.80
CA PHE A 84 -1.59 -4.14 5.29
C PHE A 84 -2.89 -4.79 4.84
N SER A 85 -3.97 -4.52 5.56
CA SER A 85 -5.28 -5.11 5.29
C SER A 85 -6.11 -4.20 4.39
N HIS A 86 -6.74 -4.81 3.40
CA HIS A 86 -7.63 -4.19 2.43
C HIS A 86 -9.03 -4.77 2.60
N PRO A 87 -9.78 -4.38 3.65
CA PRO A 87 -11.01 -5.05 4.05
C PRO A 87 -12.18 -4.90 3.07
N VAL A 88 -12.21 -3.84 2.26
CA VAL A 88 -13.26 -3.64 1.25
C VAL A 88 -13.02 -4.58 0.08
N ARG A 89 -11.75 -4.68 -0.35
CA ARG A 89 -11.33 -5.52 -1.48
C ARG A 89 -10.97 -6.96 -1.09
N LYS A 90 -11.08 -7.27 0.21
CA LYS A 90 -10.96 -8.60 0.83
C LYS A 90 -9.62 -9.29 0.60
N PHE A 91 -8.52 -8.58 0.81
CA PHE A 91 -7.19 -9.20 0.87
C PHE A 91 -6.31 -8.53 1.93
N THR A 92 -5.23 -9.21 2.32
CA THR A 92 -4.18 -8.65 3.16
C THR A 92 -2.83 -9.02 2.59
N VAL A 93 -1.94 -8.03 2.52
CA VAL A 93 -0.51 -8.25 2.24
C VAL A 93 0.21 -8.41 3.56
N CYS A 94 0.70 -9.62 3.85
CA CYS A 94 1.51 -9.87 5.04
C CYS A 94 2.91 -9.34 4.81
N THR A 95 3.43 -8.58 5.77
CA THR A 95 4.74 -7.95 5.68
C THR A 95 5.56 -8.17 6.93
N GLU A 96 6.88 -8.10 6.76
CA GLU A 96 7.83 -8.03 7.86
C GLU A 96 8.56 -6.68 7.81
N THR A 97 8.44 -5.90 8.88
CA THR A 97 9.21 -4.67 9.06
C THR A 97 10.68 -5.00 9.28
N GLN A 98 11.55 -4.44 8.45
CA GLN A 98 12.99 -4.61 8.55
C GLN A 98 13.59 -3.58 9.52
N GLN A 99 14.56 -3.99 10.34
CA GLN A 99 15.33 -3.11 11.23
C GLN A 99 16.51 -2.49 10.50
#